data_AF-A0A250IZ49-F1
#
_entry.id   AF-A0A250IZ49-F1
#
_cell.length_a   1.000
_cell.length_b   1.000
_cell.length_c   1.000
_cell.angle_alpha   90.00
_cell.angle_beta   90.00
_cell.angle_gamma   90.00
#
_symmetry.space_group_name_H-M   'P 1'
#
loop_
_entity.id
_entity.type
_entity.pdbx_description
1 polymer ?
#
loop_
_entity_poly.entity_id
_entity_poly.type
_entity_poly.pdbx_seq_one_letter_code
_entity_poly.pdbx_strand_id
1 'polypeptide(L)' 'MSTNFVDTPLAIKGACETAGIPPLTPGRFQHSVATWAIEKGADPASVAAFLNHKSPSTTRRFYATHAVPTKVPTLH' A
#
# COMPACT_ATOMS: atom_id res chain seq x y z
N MET A 1 22.66 -18.11 -6.57
CA MET A 1 21.85 -16.92 -6.88
C MET A 1 21.76 -16.11 -5.59
N SER A 2 22.61 -15.09 -5.43
CA SER A 2 22.60 -14.21 -4.26
C SER A 2 21.56 -13.12 -4.51
N THR A 3 20.39 -13.18 -3.88
CA THR A 3 19.39 -12.11 -3.95
C THR A 3 19.83 -10.97 -3.05
N ASN A 4 20.67 -10.09 -3.57
CA ASN A 4 21.02 -8.86 -2.88
C ASN A 4 19.79 -7.94 -2.96
N PHE A 5 19.34 -7.39 -1.83
CA PHE A 5 18.15 -6.54 -1.74
C PHE A 5 18.19 -5.30 -2.66
N VAL A 6 19.37 -4.94 -3.19
CA VAL A 6 19.58 -3.85 -4.17
C VAL A 6 18.98 -4.12 -5.55
N ASP A 7 18.72 -5.38 -5.91
CA ASP A 7 18.17 -5.74 -7.23
C ASP A 7 16.62 -5.66 -7.27
N THR A 8 15.99 -5.62 -6.10
CA THR A 8 14.53 -5.66 -5.94
C THR A 8 13.80 -4.54 -6.70
N PRO A 9 14.24 -3.27 -6.66
CA PRO A 9 13.57 -2.20 -7.39
C PRO A 9 13.65 -2.36 -8.91
N LEU A 10 14.79 -2.85 -9.43
CA LEU A 10 14.99 -3.05 -10.86
C LEU A 10 14.17 -4.24 -11.38
N ALA A 11 14.12 -5.33 -10.60
CA ALA A 11 13.29 -6.49 -10.92
C ALA A 11 11.78 -6.13 -10.96
N ILE A 12 11.30 -5.36 -9.98
CA ILE A 12 9.90 -4.91 -9.96
C ILE A 12 9.59 -4.02 -11.16
N LYS A 13 10.49 -3.09 -11.51
CA LYS A 13 10.32 -2.22 -12.68
C LYS A 13 10.18 -3.03 -13.97
N GLY A 14 11.08 -3.98 -14.22
CA GLY A 14 11.03 -4.83 -15.42
C GLY A 14 9.76 -5.69 -15.50
N ALA A 15 9.28 -6.20 -14.36
CA ALA A 15 8.02 -6.92 -14.27
C ALA A 15 6.81 -6.01 -14.59
N CYS A 16 6.79 -4.78 -14.09
CA CYS A 16 5.72 -3.81 -14.37
C CYS A 16 5.68 -3.44 -15.86
N GLU A 17 6.84 -3.23 -16.48
CA GLU A 17 6.96 -2.94 -17.91
C GLU A 17 6.44 -4.10 -18.76
N THR A 18 6.82 -5.34 -18.41
CA THR A 18 6.35 -6.55 -19.10
C THR A 18 4.83 -6.72 -18.98
N ALA A 19 4.27 -6.37 -17.83
CA ALA A 19 2.84 -6.44 -17.57
C ALA A 19 2.05 -5.24 -18.13
N GLY A 20 2.72 -4.21 -18.69
CA GLY A 20 2.07 -3.01 -19.20
C GLY A 20 1.42 -2.15 -18.12
N ILE A 21 1.91 -2.22 -16.88
CA ILE A 21 1.36 -1.45 -15.75
C ILE A 21 2.33 -0.36 -15.28
N PRO A 22 1.82 0.70 -14.62
CA PRO A 22 2.69 1.70 -14.01
C PRO A 22 3.67 1.07 -13.01
N PRO A 23 4.91 1.59 -12.91
CA PRO A 23 5.90 1.05 -11.99
C PRO A 23 5.41 1.04 -10.54
N LEU A 24 5.49 -0.14 -9.92
CA LEU A 24 5.21 -0.31 -8.50
C LEU A 24 6.49 -0.17 -7.69
N THR A 25 6.36 0.36 -6.48
CA THR A 25 7.43 0.35 -5.47
C THR A 25 7.13 -0.74 -4.45
N PRO A 26 8.15 -1.26 -3.73
CA PRO A 26 7.93 -2.26 -2.66
C PRO A 26 6.82 -1.87 -1.66
N GLY A 27 6.74 -0.58 -1.29
CA GLY A 27 5.71 -0.07 -0.39
C GLY A 27 4.28 -0.18 -0.95
N ARG A 28 4.08 -0.17 -2.27
CA ARG A 28 2.75 -0.35 -2.89
C ARG A 28 2.16 -1.73 -2.64
N PHE A 29 2.99 -2.77 -2.53
CA PHE A 29 2.53 -4.10 -2.16
C PHE A 29 2.08 -4.17 -0.70
N GLN A 30 2.81 -3.51 0.21
CA GLN A 30 2.40 -3.38 1.61
C GLN A 30 1.08 -2.61 1.73
N HIS A 31 0.86 -1.61 0.87
CA HIS A 31 -0.41 -0.91 0.79
C HIS A 31 -1.56 -1.83 0.35
N SER A 32 -1.38 -2.67 -0.68
CA SER A 32 -2.41 -3.61 -1.13
C SER A 32 -2.83 -4.60 -0.02
N VAL A 33 -1.86 -5.16 0.71
CA VAL A 33 -2.12 -6.10 1.82
C VAL A 33 -2.94 -5.43 2.93
N ALA A 34 -2.56 -4.22 3.33
CA ALA A 34 -3.28 -3.49 4.35
C ALA A 34 -4.68 -3.07 3.92
N THR A 35 -4.86 -2.64 2.66
CA THR A 35 -6.21 -2.35 2.11
C THR A 35 -7.10 -3.59 2.21
N TRP A 36 -6.63 -4.76 1.76
CA TRP A 36 -7.43 -5.98 1.85
C TRP A 36 -7.75 -6.39 3.28
N ALA A 37 -6.81 -6.23 4.22
CA ALA A 37 -7.06 -6.52 5.63
C ALA A 37 -8.19 -5.65 6.19
N ILE A 38 -8.16 -4.34 5.91
CA ILE A 38 -9.21 -3.41 6.33
C ILE A 38 -10.55 -3.74 5.65
N GLU A 39 -10.56 -4.02 4.35
CA GLU A 39 -11.78 -4.41 3.61
C GLU A 39 -12.41 -5.71 4.16
N LYS A 40 -11.61 -6.60 4.74
CA LYS A 40 -12.07 -7.81 5.42
C LYS A 40 -12.45 -7.59 6.89
N GLY A 41 -12.44 -6.34 7.36
CA GLY A 41 -12.87 -5.97 8.71
C GLY A 41 -11.78 -6.07 9.77
N ALA A 42 -10.50 -6.17 9.40
CA ALA A 42 -9.42 -6.11 10.37
C ALA A 42 -9.37 -4.73 11.05
N ASP A 43 -9.04 -4.74 12.34
CA ASP A 43 -8.86 -3.51 13.11
C ASP A 43 -7.62 -2.71 12.60
N PRO A 44 -7.74 -1.39 12.34
CA PRO A 44 -6.64 -0.56 11.87
C PRO A 44 -5.41 -0.53 12.78
N ALA A 45 -5.57 -0.65 14.11
CA ALA A 45 -4.42 -0.67 15.01
C ALA A 45 -3.63 -1.97 14.87
N SER A 46 -4.33 -3.09 14.68
CA SER A 46 -3.73 -4.40 14.41
C SER A 46 -2.97 -4.43 13.08
N VAL A 47 -3.53 -3.82 12.02
CA VAL A 47 -2.83 -3.68 10.72
C VAL A 47 -1.60 -2.76 10.84
N ALA A 48 -1.69 -1.67 11.61
CA ALA A 48 -0.56 -0.79 11.85
C ALA A 48 0.60 -1.49 12.60
N ALA A 49 0.27 -2.33 13.58
CA ALA A 49 1.22 -3.14 14.33
C ALA A 49 1.88 -4.19 13.42
N PHE A 50 1.10 -4.88 12.58
CA PHE A 50 1.62 -5.84 11.59
C PHE A 50 2.62 -5.20 10.61
N LEU A 51 2.33 -3.98 10.15
CA LEU A 51 3.24 -3.22 9.27
C LEU A 51 4.41 -2.55 10.01
N ASN A 52 4.53 -2.74 11.33
CA ASN A 52 5.54 -2.11 12.18
C ASN A 52 5.58 -0.57 12.01
N HIS A 53 4.42 0.06 11.82
CA HIS A 53 4.33 1.50 11.71
C HIS A 53 4.50 2.14 13.10
N LYS A 54 5.50 3.01 13.25
CA LYS A 54 5.71 3.77 14.50
C LYS A 54 4.57 4.75 14.84
N SER A 55 3.72 5.07 13.87
CA SER A 55 2.55 5.92 14.08
C SER A 55 1.32 5.40 13.32
N PRO A 56 0.16 5.27 13.98
CA PRO A 56 -1.10 4.93 13.32
C PRO A 56 -1.61 6.01 12.34
N SER A 57 -1.04 7.23 12.36
CA SER A 57 -1.38 8.29 11.41
C SER A 57 -1.02 7.93 9.96
N THR A 58 0.06 7.17 9.75
CA THR A 58 0.45 6.66 8.43
C THR A 58 -0.58 5.64 7.93
N THR A 59 -1.08 4.77 8.81
CA THR A 59 -2.13 3.79 8.48
C THR A 59 -3.47 4.48 8.18
N ARG A 60 -3.90 5.45 8.99
CA ARG A 60 -5.18 6.16 8.77
C ARG A 60 -5.24 6.93 7.45
N ARG A 61 -4.13 7.55 7.01
CA ARG A 61 -4.09 8.32 5.75
C ARG A 61 -4.28 7.48 4.50
N PHE A 62 -3.85 6.20 4.52
CA PHE A 62 -3.86 5.34 3.34
C PHE A 62 -4.97 4.29 3.33
N TYR A 63 -5.51 3.90 4.50
CA TYR A 63 -6.39 2.73 4.58
C TYR A 63 -7.81 3.01 5.07
N ALA A 64 -8.10 4.22 5.59
CA ALA A 64 -9.45 4.56 6.04
C ALA A 64 -10.42 4.98 4.92
N THR A 65 -9.94 5.16 3.68
CA THR A 65 -10.62 6.01 2.67
C THR A 65 -10.79 5.40 1.28
N HIS A 66 -10.78 4.06 1.15
CA HIS A 66 -11.08 3.40 -0.14
C HIS A 66 -12.34 2.52 -0.13
N ALA A 67 -13.25 2.73 0.83
CA ALA A 67 -14.68 2.69 0.47
C ALA A 67 -14.96 4.01 -0.27
N VAL A 68 -14.90 3.97 -1.61
CA VAL A 68 -15.26 5.02 -2.59
C VAL A 68 -15.43 6.44 -1.99
N PRO A 69 -14.55 7.43 -2.26
CA PRO A 69 -14.84 8.79 -1.85
C PRO A 69 -16.12 9.25 -2.55
N THR A 70 -17.24 9.33 -1.82
CA THR A 70 -18.41 10.08 -2.26
C THR A 70 -17.91 11.51 -2.47
N LYS A 71 -17.95 11.95 -3.72
CA LYS A 71 -17.54 13.27 -4.21
C LYS A 71 -17.77 14.35 -3.13
N VAL A 72 -16.70 14.77 -2.45
CA VAL A 72 -16.78 15.82 -1.42
C VAL A 72 -16.78 17.15 -2.15
N PRO A 73 -17.86 17.96 -2.08
CA PRO A 73 -17.82 19.32 -2.59
C PRO A 73 -16.88 20.12 -1.70
N THR A 74 -15.73 20.54 -2.22
CA THR A 74 -14.91 21.55 -1.57
C THR A 74 -15.67 22.88 -1.56
N LEU A 75 -15.89 23.43 -0.36
CA LEU A 75 -16.47 24.75 -0.16
C LEU A 75 -15.57 25.82 -0.82
N HIS A 76 -16.21 26.78 -1.49
CA HIS A 76 -15.60 28.00 -2.03
C HIS A 76 -15.20 28.97 -0.91
#